data_AF-A0A8T8K7X2-F1
#
_entry.id   AF-A0A8T8K7X2-F1
#
_cell.length_a   1.000
_cell.length_b   1.000
_cell.length_c   1.000
_cell.angle_alpha   90.00
_cell.angle_beta   90.00
_cell.angle_gamma   90.00
#
_symmetry.space_group_name_H-M   'P 1'
#
loop_
_entity.id
_entity.type
_entity.pdbx_description
1 polymer ?
#
loop_
_entity_poly.entity_id
_entity_poly.type
_entity_poly.pdbx_seq_one_letter_code
_entity_poly.pdbx_strand_id
1 'polypeptide(L)'
;MEMEEIRGTFKPEMIPEETGGDISDYEEALHVLMKFVGSMSSALEQVSGRGANAIVYQAGKRMGHDAGKLMEKTDNLEQAMQELSDILGVEFYFEMWKPAGQDNYTIEKGDETVVKLLFMDCVVRQTLRRTGLPQKGPLCYLLYGYMVGAVEEVMSIKGKLDIDHVGSNACLKTLTIKWGGK
;
A
#
# COMPACT_ATOMS: atom_id res chain seq x y z
N MET A 1 -4.86 -46.96 -15.12
CA MET A 1 -5.73 -46.14 -14.27
C MET A 1 -5.86 -44.80 -14.95
N GLU A 2 -7.00 -44.53 -15.59
CA GLU A 2 -7.34 -43.17 -16.00
C GLU A 2 -7.49 -42.32 -14.75
N MET A 3 -6.73 -41.24 -14.67
CA MET A 3 -6.95 -40.22 -13.64
C MET A 3 -8.20 -39.44 -14.06
N GLU A 4 -9.30 -39.64 -13.34
CA GLU A 4 -10.48 -38.81 -13.48
C GLU A 4 -10.11 -37.38 -13.10
N GLU A 5 -10.17 -36.47 -14.07
CA GLU A 5 -9.90 -35.05 -13.86
C GLU A 5 -11.10 -34.43 -13.10
N ILE A 6 -11.01 -34.41 -11.76
CA ILE A 6 -12.01 -33.75 -10.92
C ILE A 6 -11.86 -32.23 -11.10
N ARG A 7 -12.64 -31.65 -12.02
CA ARG A 7 -12.78 -30.21 -12.14
C ARG A 7 -13.71 -29.70 -11.04
N GLY A 8 -13.13 -29.25 -9.93
CA GLY A 8 -13.89 -28.60 -8.87
C GLY A 8 -14.62 -27.36 -9.40
N THR A 9 -15.89 -27.20 -9.05
CA THR A 9 -16.68 -25.97 -9.30
C THR A 9 -16.28 -24.84 -8.35
N PHE A 10 -15.03 -24.83 -7.89
CA PHE A 10 -14.60 -23.96 -6.82
C PHE A 10 -14.37 -22.56 -7.37
N LYS A 11 -15.01 -21.58 -6.72
CA LYS A 11 -14.65 -20.18 -6.91
C LYS A 11 -13.22 -20.00 -6.38
N PRO A 12 -12.28 -19.43 -7.15
CA PRO A 12 -10.89 -19.24 -6.71
C PRO A 12 -10.75 -18.51 -5.38
N GLU A 13 -11.77 -17.72 -5.01
CA GLU A 13 -11.85 -16.93 -3.79
C GLU A 13 -12.25 -17.76 -2.55
N MET A 14 -12.76 -18.97 -2.75
CA MET A 14 -13.04 -19.89 -1.66
C MET A 14 -11.80 -20.79 -1.51
N ILE A 15 -11.41 -21.11 -0.27
CA ILE A 15 -10.46 -22.17 0.03
C ILE A 15 -11.27 -23.42 0.43
N PRO A 16 -11.17 -24.56 -0.27
CA PRO A 16 -11.83 -25.79 0.15
C PRO A 16 -11.43 -26.13 1.59
N GLU A 17 -12.39 -26.51 2.45
CA GLU A 17 -12.14 -26.83 3.86
C GLU A 17 -11.08 -27.94 4.01
N GLU A 18 -11.08 -28.89 3.08
CA GLU A 18 -10.11 -29.99 2.94
C GLU A 18 -8.68 -29.53 2.60
N THR A 19 -8.53 -28.30 2.12
CA THR A 19 -7.25 -27.65 1.80
C THR A 19 -6.87 -26.56 2.81
N GLY A 20 -7.65 -26.41 3.88
CA GLY A 20 -7.32 -25.53 4.99
C GLY A 20 -6.04 -26.01 5.68
N GLY A 21 -5.10 -25.07 5.89
CA GLY A 21 -3.90 -25.30 6.68
C GLY A 21 -4.10 -24.83 8.13
N ASP A 22 -3.16 -25.17 9.00
CA ASP A 22 -3.06 -24.52 10.30
C ASP A 22 -2.34 -23.16 10.20
N ILE A 23 -2.25 -22.43 11.33
CA ILE A 23 -1.61 -21.10 11.34
C ILE A 23 -0.15 -21.13 10.89
N SER A 24 0.56 -22.25 11.11
CA SER A 24 1.94 -22.42 10.72
C SER A 24 2.10 -22.68 9.21
N ASP A 25 1.16 -23.40 8.60
CA ASP A 25 1.08 -23.55 7.14
C ASP A 25 0.91 -22.18 6.46
N TYR A 26 0.04 -21.32 7.01
CA TYR A 26 -0.16 -19.96 6.50
C TYR A 26 1.08 -19.07 6.71
N GLU A 27 1.77 -19.18 7.84
CA GLU A 27 3.01 -18.43 8.08
C GLU A 27 4.10 -18.81 7.07
N GLU A 28 4.30 -20.10 6.81
CA GLU A 28 5.28 -20.56 5.82
C GLU A 28 4.89 -20.10 4.40
N ALA A 29 3.61 -20.23 4.03
CA ALA A 29 3.10 -19.75 2.75
C ALA A 29 3.31 -18.24 2.58
N LEU A 30 3.05 -17.43 3.62
CA LEU A 30 3.29 -15.98 3.61
C LEU A 30 4.78 -15.66 3.43
N HIS A 31 5.66 -16.37 4.13
CA HIS A 31 7.11 -16.20 3.98
C HIS A 31 7.59 -16.53 2.56
N VAL A 32 7.04 -17.57 1.95
CA VAL A 32 7.33 -17.94 0.56
C VAL A 32 6.80 -16.85 -0.38
N LEU A 33 5.57 -16.39 -0.19
CA LEU A 33 4.98 -15.33 -0.99
C LEU A 33 5.80 -14.04 -0.93
N MET A 34 6.28 -13.64 0.25
CA MET A 34 7.18 -12.50 0.41
C MET A 34 8.48 -12.67 -0.40
N LYS A 35 9.08 -13.87 -0.40
CA LYS A 35 10.25 -14.18 -1.23
C LYS A 35 9.94 -14.03 -2.72
N PHE A 36 8.82 -14.59 -3.18
CA PHE A 36 8.39 -14.47 -4.58
C PHE A 36 8.17 -13.01 -4.98
N VAL A 37 7.43 -12.23 -4.19
CA VAL A 37 7.17 -10.81 -4.47
C VAL A 37 8.46 -10.00 -4.49
N GLY A 38 9.37 -10.22 -3.54
CA GLY A 38 10.68 -9.57 -3.53
C GLY A 38 11.52 -9.93 -4.75
N SER A 39 11.60 -11.21 -5.12
CA SER A 39 12.32 -11.67 -6.32
C SER A 39 11.73 -11.08 -7.60
N MET A 40 10.41 -11.03 -7.73
CA MET A 40 9.72 -10.41 -8.88
C MET A 40 10.01 -8.91 -8.96
N SER A 41 9.97 -8.21 -7.82
CA SER A 41 10.33 -6.79 -7.76
C SER A 41 11.79 -6.56 -8.18
N SER A 42 12.71 -7.39 -7.71
CA SER A 42 14.13 -7.29 -8.07
C SER A 42 14.35 -7.58 -9.55
N ALA A 43 13.72 -8.61 -10.10
CA ALA A 43 13.79 -8.93 -11.52
C ALA A 43 13.23 -7.79 -12.39
N LEU A 44 12.10 -7.20 -11.99
CA LEU A 44 11.54 -6.03 -12.68
C LEU A 44 12.50 -4.85 -12.68
N GLU A 45 13.15 -4.57 -11.53
CA GLU A 45 14.15 -3.51 -11.42
C GLU A 45 15.38 -3.79 -12.31
N GLN A 46 15.84 -5.04 -12.39
CA GLN A 46 16.96 -5.42 -13.26
C GLN A 46 16.64 -5.23 -14.74
N VAL A 47 15.41 -5.55 -15.17
CA VAL A 47 14.99 -5.47 -16.59
C VAL A 47 14.63 -4.04 -16.99
N SER A 48 13.93 -3.31 -16.12
CA SER A 48 13.36 -1.99 -16.44
C SER A 48 14.17 -0.82 -15.88
N GLY A 49 15.19 -1.07 -15.08
CA GLY A 49 15.99 -0.06 -14.39
C GLY A 49 15.12 0.93 -13.62
N ARG A 50 15.39 2.23 -13.81
CA ARG A 50 14.63 3.32 -13.16
C ARG A 50 13.14 3.32 -13.50
N GLY A 51 12.71 2.67 -14.60
CA GLY A 51 11.31 2.56 -14.99
C GLY A 51 10.46 1.68 -14.05
N ALA A 52 11.10 0.76 -13.31
CA ALA A 52 10.40 -0.15 -12.40
C ALA A 52 9.57 0.59 -11.33
N ASN A 53 10.11 1.68 -10.76
CA ASN A 53 9.38 2.48 -9.78
C ASN A 53 8.09 3.07 -10.34
N ALA A 54 8.12 3.57 -11.58
CA ALA A 54 6.94 4.14 -12.22
C ALA A 54 5.89 3.06 -12.53
N ILE A 55 6.32 1.90 -13.02
CA ILE A 55 5.42 0.76 -13.31
C ILE A 55 4.71 0.30 -12.03
N VAL A 56 5.48 0.05 -10.97
CA VAL A 56 4.92 -0.45 -9.71
C VAL A 56 4.09 0.62 -9.02
N TYR A 57 4.46 1.90 -9.12
CA TYR A 57 3.62 3.01 -8.68
C TYR A 57 2.25 3.01 -9.37
N GLN A 58 2.20 2.84 -10.70
CA GLN A 58 0.93 2.81 -11.42
C GLN A 58 0.08 1.59 -11.04
N ALA A 59 0.71 0.43 -10.85
CA ALA A 59 0.03 -0.76 -10.35
C ALA A 59 -0.59 -0.50 -8.96
N GLY A 60 0.20 0.06 -8.04
CA GLY A 60 -0.27 0.45 -6.71
C GLY A 60 -1.41 1.46 -6.80
N LYS A 61 -1.28 2.49 -7.64
CA LYS A 61 -2.31 3.52 -7.82
C LYS A 61 -3.64 2.94 -8.27
N ARG A 62 -3.62 2.00 -9.19
CA ARG A 62 -4.82 1.27 -9.59
C ARG A 62 -5.44 0.48 -8.43
N MET A 63 -4.62 -0.25 -7.67
CA MET A 63 -5.11 -0.98 -6.48
C MET A 63 -5.75 -0.04 -5.46
N GLY A 64 -5.13 1.11 -5.21
CA GLY A 64 -5.66 2.16 -4.35
C GLY A 64 -7.00 2.70 -4.81
N HIS A 65 -7.16 2.98 -6.10
CA HIS A 65 -8.46 3.37 -6.67
C HIS A 65 -9.53 2.29 -6.47
N ASP A 66 -9.18 1.03 -6.69
CA ASP A 66 -10.14 -0.06 -6.51
C ASP A 66 -10.54 -0.24 -5.04
N ALA A 67 -9.60 -0.11 -4.10
CA ALA A 67 -9.88 -0.11 -2.66
C ALA A 67 -10.72 1.10 -2.23
N GLY A 68 -10.42 2.30 -2.74
CA GLY A 68 -11.12 3.54 -2.41
C GLY A 68 -12.60 3.56 -2.83
N LYS A 69 -13.02 2.68 -3.76
CA LYS A 69 -14.44 2.52 -4.14
C LYS A 69 -15.30 1.91 -3.05
N LEU A 70 -14.68 1.25 -2.07
CA LEU A 70 -15.37 0.63 -0.93
C LEU A 70 -15.62 1.64 0.20
N MET A 71 -15.11 2.87 0.08
CA MET A 71 -15.15 3.91 1.11
C MET A 71 -16.20 4.98 0.79
N GLU A 72 -16.60 5.76 1.79
CA GLU A 72 -17.47 6.90 1.55
C GLU A 72 -16.69 8.04 0.90
N LYS A 73 -17.32 8.76 -0.02
CA LYS A 73 -16.71 9.97 -0.59
C LYS A 73 -16.77 11.07 0.44
N THR A 74 -15.65 11.76 0.66
CA THR A 74 -15.59 12.90 1.59
C THR A 74 -14.66 13.99 1.07
N ASP A 75 -14.97 15.24 1.37
CA ASP A 75 -14.10 16.40 1.15
C ASP A 75 -13.28 16.75 2.41
N ASN A 76 -13.48 16.03 3.51
CA ASN A 76 -12.72 16.21 4.74
C ASN A 76 -11.50 15.28 4.76
N LEU A 77 -10.30 15.87 4.77
CA LEU A 77 -9.03 15.14 4.79
C LEU A 77 -8.88 14.25 6.03
N GLU A 78 -9.24 14.75 7.22
CA GLU A 78 -9.10 13.97 8.46
C GLU A 78 -10.02 12.74 8.43
N GLN A 79 -11.27 12.92 7.94
CA GLN A 79 -12.19 11.81 7.73
C GLN A 79 -11.63 10.81 6.71
N ALA A 80 -11.13 11.27 5.57
CA ALA A 80 -10.53 10.41 4.56
C ALA A 80 -9.34 9.61 5.12
N MET A 81 -8.48 10.24 5.92
CA MET A 81 -7.35 9.56 6.55
C MET A 81 -7.81 8.50 7.57
N GLN A 82 -8.88 8.77 8.32
CA GLN A 82 -9.45 7.79 9.25
C GLN A 82 -10.02 6.58 8.50
N GLU A 83 -10.85 6.80 7.48
CA GLU A 83 -11.44 5.70 6.69
C GLU A 83 -10.36 4.87 5.98
N LEU A 84 -9.33 5.54 5.45
CA LEU A 84 -8.18 4.86 4.88
C LEU A 84 -7.39 4.09 5.93
N SER A 85 -7.21 4.61 7.14
CA SER A 85 -6.54 3.88 8.22
C SER A 85 -7.35 2.65 8.66
N ASP A 86 -8.68 2.71 8.67
CA ASP A 86 -9.53 1.58 9.06
C ASP A 86 -9.47 0.44 8.03
N ILE A 87 -9.49 0.77 6.74
CA ILE A 87 -9.49 -0.23 5.66
C ILE A 87 -8.07 -0.71 5.35
N LEU A 88 -7.11 0.20 5.30
CA LEU A 88 -5.72 -0.14 4.97
C LEU A 88 -4.94 -0.55 6.20
N GLY A 89 -5.39 -0.28 7.42
CA GLY A 89 -4.67 -0.56 8.66
C GLY A 89 -4.34 -2.04 8.86
N VAL A 90 -5.08 -2.93 8.21
CA VAL A 90 -4.78 -4.38 8.17
C VAL A 90 -3.50 -4.67 7.37
N GLU A 91 -3.25 -3.93 6.29
CA GLU A 91 -2.11 -4.13 5.38
C GLU A 91 -0.95 -3.16 5.69
N PHE A 92 -1.30 -1.95 6.13
CA PHE A 92 -0.44 -0.80 6.32
C PHE A 92 -0.98 0.05 7.47
N TYR A 93 -0.55 -0.21 8.70
CA TYR A 93 -0.90 0.65 9.82
C TYR A 93 -0.15 1.98 9.72
N PHE A 94 -0.91 3.07 9.59
CA PHE A 94 -0.39 4.44 9.54
C PHE A 94 -1.30 5.42 10.28
N GLU A 95 -0.69 6.52 10.72
CA GLU A 95 -1.37 7.62 11.39
C GLU A 95 -0.91 8.97 10.87
N MET A 96 -1.76 9.99 11.01
CA MET A 96 -1.32 11.38 10.85
C MET A 96 -0.32 11.72 11.95
N TRP A 97 0.75 12.40 11.57
CA TRP A 97 1.83 12.78 12.46
C TRP A 97 2.15 14.26 12.29
N LYS A 98 2.55 14.91 13.38
CA LYS A 98 3.04 16.29 13.35
C LYS A 98 4.23 16.45 14.31
N PRO A 99 5.19 17.33 14.01
CA PRO A 99 6.21 17.72 14.97
C PRO A 99 5.58 18.30 16.24
N ALA A 100 6.23 18.12 17.40
CA ALA A 100 5.70 18.56 18.69
C ALA A 100 5.40 20.08 18.76
N GLY A 101 6.09 20.90 17.96
CA GLY A 101 5.87 22.35 17.89
C GLY A 101 4.85 22.80 16.84
N GLN A 102 4.15 21.88 16.16
CA GLN A 102 3.14 22.21 15.15
C GLN A 102 1.74 22.06 15.75
N ASP A 103 0.87 23.07 15.54
CA ASP A 103 -0.47 23.09 16.13
C ASP A 103 -1.43 22.08 15.50
N ASN A 104 -1.49 22.04 14.16
CA ASN A 104 -2.41 21.18 13.41
C ASN A 104 -1.67 20.04 12.69
N TYR A 105 -2.36 18.97 12.30
CA TYR A 105 -1.78 17.90 11.48
C TYR A 105 -1.59 18.33 10.02
N THR A 106 -2.45 19.23 9.54
CA THR A 106 -2.43 19.77 8.19
C THR A 106 -1.73 21.12 8.14
N ILE A 107 -1.08 21.41 7.01
CA ILE A 107 -0.51 22.70 6.66
C ILE A 107 -1.10 23.14 5.33
N GLU A 108 -1.83 24.25 5.36
CA GLU A 108 -2.40 24.87 4.15
C GLU A 108 -1.34 25.70 3.40
N LYS A 109 -1.27 25.49 2.08
CA LYS A 109 -0.35 26.17 1.16
C LYS A 109 -1.08 26.56 -0.12
N GLY A 110 -1.91 27.61 -0.04
CA GLY A 110 -2.68 28.07 -1.19
C GLY A 110 -3.75 27.06 -1.58
N ASP A 111 -3.62 26.44 -2.76
CA ASP A 111 -4.51 25.39 -3.24
C ASP A 111 -4.04 23.97 -2.86
N GLU A 112 -3.00 23.86 -2.03
CA GLU A 112 -2.48 22.58 -1.54
C GLU A 112 -2.66 22.43 -0.02
N THR A 113 -3.04 21.24 0.43
CA THR A 113 -2.93 20.83 1.84
C THR A 113 -1.86 19.77 1.97
N VAL A 114 -1.01 19.92 2.99
CA VAL A 114 0.08 18.98 3.29
C VAL A 114 -0.15 18.33 4.64
N VAL A 115 -0.05 17.00 4.71
CA VAL A 115 -0.11 16.23 5.96
C VAL A 115 1.05 15.24 6.02
N LYS A 116 1.63 15.05 7.21
CA LYS A 116 2.65 14.02 7.43
C LYS A 116 2.00 12.75 7.95
N LEU A 117 2.47 11.61 7.43
CA LEU A 117 1.96 10.28 7.74
C LEU A 117 3.10 9.40 8.27
N LEU A 118 2.86 8.75 9.41
CA LEU A 118 3.78 7.82 10.03
C LEU A 118 3.30 6.38 9.76
N PHE A 119 4.03 5.65 8.93
CA PHE A 119 3.74 4.25 8.61
C PHE A 119 4.51 3.34 9.55
N MET A 120 3.80 2.76 10.52
CA MET A 120 4.36 2.00 11.64
C MET A 120 4.35 0.51 11.41
N ASP A 121 3.36 -0.05 10.71
CA ASP A 121 3.41 -1.42 10.20
C ASP A 121 3.12 -1.46 8.72
N CYS A 122 3.91 -2.23 7.99
CA CYS A 122 3.95 -2.14 6.53
C CYS A 122 4.40 -3.48 5.97
N VAL A 123 3.49 -4.20 5.32
CA VAL A 123 3.81 -5.50 4.70
C VAL A 123 4.94 -5.40 3.67
N VAL A 124 5.08 -4.25 3.00
CA VAL A 124 6.21 -3.97 2.09
C VAL A 124 7.53 -3.97 2.85
N ARG A 125 7.60 -3.33 4.02
CA ARG A 125 8.84 -3.30 4.82
C ARG A 125 9.20 -4.69 5.33
N GLN A 126 8.22 -5.49 5.76
CA GLN A 126 8.46 -6.87 6.18
C GLN A 126 8.98 -7.73 5.01
N THR A 127 8.38 -7.57 3.83
CA THR A 127 8.84 -8.23 2.59
C THR A 127 10.28 -7.86 2.27
N LEU A 128 10.60 -6.56 2.21
CA LEU A 128 11.95 -6.07 1.90
C LEU A 128 13.00 -6.58 2.91
N ARG A 129 12.67 -6.60 4.21
CA ARG A 129 13.54 -7.16 5.25
C ARG A 129 13.79 -8.65 5.03
N ARG A 130 12.73 -9.42 4.76
CA ARG A 130 12.81 -10.87 4.58
C ARG A 130 13.65 -11.23 3.36
N THR A 131 13.62 -10.43 2.31
CA THR A 131 14.34 -10.68 1.06
C THR A 131 15.66 -9.93 0.95
N GLY A 132 16.06 -9.16 1.97
CA GLY A 132 17.30 -8.39 1.95
C GLY A 132 17.34 -7.29 0.89
N LEU A 133 16.18 -6.74 0.50
CA LEU A 133 16.07 -5.70 -0.51
C LEU A 133 16.05 -4.29 0.12
N PRO A 134 16.59 -3.27 -0.57
CA PRO A 134 16.61 -1.92 -0.03
C PRO A 134 15.21 -1.28 -0.01
N GLN A 135 14.97 -0.43 0.99
CA GLN A 135 13.82 0.49 0.99
C GLN A 135 14.00 1.59 -0.06
N LYS A 136 12.91 2.29 -0.39
CA LYS A 136 12.83 3.28 -1.50
C LYS A 136 12.98 2.67 -2.90
N GLY A 137 12.90 1.35 -3.04
CA GLY A 137 12.77 0.64 -4.31
C GLY A 137 11.31 0.44 -4.75
N PRO A 138 11.06 -0.39 -5.79
CA PRO A 138 9.75 -0.51 -6.43
C PRO A 138 8.61 -0.88 -5.48
N LEU A 139 8.81 -1.80 -4.52
CA LEU A 139 7.78 -2.15 -3.54
C LEU A 139 7.35 -0.97 -2.66
N CYS A 140 8.26 -0.06 -2.30
CA CYS A 140 7.88 1.15 -1.57
C CYS A 140 7.04 2.10 -2.46
N TYR A 141 7.28 2.11 -3.77
CA TYR A 141 6.47 2.85 -4.73
C TYR A 141 5.10 2.20 -4.99
N LEU A 142 4.96 0.89 -4.76
CA LEU A 142 3.64 0.22 -4.73
C LEU A 142 2.75 0.85 -3.67
N LEU A 143 3.23 0.90 -2.41
CA LEU A 143 2.50 1.52 -1.30
C LEU A 143 2.21 3.00 -1.57
N TYR A 144 3.17 3.72 -2.16
CA TYR A 144 2.96 5.11 -2.56
C TYR A 144 1.75 5.18 -3.51
N GLY A 145 1.82 4.48 -4.63
CA GLY A 145 0.75 4.46 -5.62
C GLY A 145 -0.58 4.14 -4.95
N TYR A 146 -0.61 3.07 -4.15
CA TYR A 146 -1.78 2.61 -3.42
C TYR A 146 -2.41 3.74 -2.60
N MET A 147 -1.65 4.39 -1.72
CA MET A 147 -2.16 5.47 -0.88
C MET A 147 -2.70 6.64 -1.71
N VAL A 148 -1.98 7.04 -2.77
CA VAL A 148 -2.44 8.12 -3.64
C VAL A 148 -3.72 7.75 -4.36
N GLY A 149 -3.79 6.56 -4.98
CA GLY A 149 -5.00 6.12 -5.69
C GLY A 149 -6.22 6.08 -4.78
N ALA A 150 -6.04 5.62 -3.54
CA ALA A 150 -7.12 5.58 -2.56
C ALA A 150 -7.58 6.99 -2.17
N VAL A 151 -6.66 7.92 -1.88
CA VAL A 151 -7.00 9.33 -1.60
C VAL A 151 -7.69 10.01 -2.77
N GLU A 152 -7.17 9.83 -3.99
CA GLU A 152 -7.75 10.44 -5.18
C GLU A 152 -9.17 9.93 -5.43
N GLU A 153 -9.40 8.64 -5.17
CA GLU A 153 -10.72 8.04 -5.26
C GLU A 153 -11.66 8.61 -4.21
N VAL A 154 -11.30 8.52 -2.92
CA VAL A 154 -12.15 8.94 -1.78
C VAL A 154 -12.51 10.42 -1.87
N MET A 155 -11.54 11.27 -2.20
CA MET A 155 -11.70 12.71 -2.12
C MET A 155 -11.92 13.40 -3.48
N SER A 156 -11.86 12.68 -4.60
CA SER A 156 -12.05 13.23 -5.95
C SER A 156 -11.11 14.40 -6.30
N ILE A 157 -9.85 14.32 -5.84
CA ILE A 157 -8.78 15.32 -6.01
C ILE A 157 -7.48 14.64 -6.40
N LYS A 158 -6.43 15.41 -6.72
CA LYS A 158 -5.09 14.86 -7.04
C LYS A 158 -4.22 14.81 -5.79
N GLY A 159 -3.49 13.72 -5.63
CA GLY A 159 -2.60 13.48 -4.50
C GLY A 159 -1.16 13.18 -4.92
N LYS A 160 -0.23 13.41 -4.00
CA LYS A 160 1.19 13.08 -4.11
C LYS A 160 1.70 12.67 -2.74
N LEU A 161 2.54 11.63 -2.63
CA LEU A 161 3.04 11.12 -1.36
C LEU A 161 4.57 10.98 -1.35
N ASP A 162 5.30 11.97 -0.86
CA ASP A 162 6.76 11.89 -0.82
C ASP A 162 7.27 11.02 0.34
N ILE A 163 8.38 10.30 0.12
CA ILE A 163 9.05 9.48 1.15
C ILE A 163 10.14 10.31 1.83
N ASP A 164 9.81 10.95 2.96
CA ASP A 164 10.74 11.76 3.74
C ASP A 164 11.84 10.89 4.37
N HIS A 165 11.43 9.82 5.06
CA HIS A 165 12.34 8.96 5.82
C HIS A 165 11.90 7.49 5.75
N VAL A 166 12.90 6.59 5.70
CA VAL A 166 12.71 5.15 5.82
C VAL A 166 13.49 4.65 7.02
N GLY A 167 12.77 4.19 8.04
CA GLY A 167 13.35 3.64 9.26
C GLY A 167 13.14 2.14 9.36
N SER A 168 13.76 1.54 10.38
CA SER A 168 13.48 0.15 10.73
C SER A 168 12.05 0.01 11.25
N ASN A 169 11.60 0.87 12.17
CA ASN A 169 10.31 0.69 12.84
C ASN A 169 9.19 1.54 12.25
N ALA A 170 9.51 2.68 11.62
CA ALA A 170 8.54 3.53 10.97
C ALA A 170 9.11 4.23 9.74
N CYS A 171 8.24 4.54 8.79
CA CYS A 171 8.56 5.42 7.66
C CYS A 171 7.75 6.71 7.78
N LEU A 172 8.40 7.85 7.57
CA LEU A 172 7.73 9.14 7.51
C LEU A 172 7.48 9.49 6.04
N LYS A 173 6.25 9.89 5.74
CA LYS A 173 5.84 10.32 4.40
C LYS A 173 5.08 11.64 4.48
N THR A 174 5.12 12.41 3.41
CA THR A 174 4.35 13.64 3.28
C THR A 174 3.34 13.47 2.16
N LEU A 175 2.04 13.52 2.50
CA LEU A 175 0.94 13.55 1.55
C LEU A 175 0.62 15.02 1.23
N THR A 176 0.70 15.37 -0.04
CA THR A 176 0.25 16.65 -0.58
C THR A 176 -0.99 16.40 -1.42
N ILE A 177 -2.04 17.16 -1.15
CA ILE A 177 -3.30 17.13 -1.86
C ILE A 177 -3.51 18.48 -2.52
N LYS A 178 -3.99 18.48 -3.76
CA LYS A 178 -4.30 19.70 -4.51
C LYS A 178 -5.80 19.88 -4.72
N TRP A 179 -6.35 20.95 -4.15
CA TRP A 179 -7.76 21.32 -4.29
C TRP A 179 -8.02 21.98 -5.64
N GLY A 180 -9.13 21.62 -6.29
CA GLY A 180 -9.56 22.22 -7.56
C GLY A 180 -8.92 21.61 -8.83
N GLY A 181 -8.13 20.55 -8.70
CA GLY A 181 -7.51 19.85 -9.84
C GLY A 181 -8.30 18.66 -10.35
N LYS A 182 -9.52 18.86 -10.90
CA LYS A 182 -10.14 17.86 -11.79
C LYS A 182 -9.57 18.04 -13.19
#